data_AF-D1W496-F1
#
_entry.id   AF-D1W496-F1
#
_cell.length_a   1.000
_cell.length_b   1.000
_cell.length_c   1.000
_cell.angle_alpha   90.00
_cell.angle_beta   90.00
_cell.angle_gamma   90.00
#
_symmetry.space_group_name_H-M   'P 1'
#
loop_
_entity.id
_entity.type
_entity.pdbx_description
1 polymer ?
#
loop_
_entity_poly.entity_id
_entity_poly.type
_entity_poly.pdbx_seq_one_letter_code
_entity_poly.pdbx_strand_id
1 'polypeptide(L)'
;MQFYCHEVVQRWISPDGKVTDMALLRGFTFYYCDVWALCSAMEIRPHNSLYDDVVARSCAYPKMRVLPQLRRNGFKGDFHGISPVRLFKALLSDPRIETLMKGGEIEVMKHFIFNARTADECWASYLIAKRHKYLIDNFSMWCDYLRMLNKLGQDLRNPKNICPEDFMAAHDNATRKIETIHEKE
;
A
#
# COMPACT_ATOMS: atom_id res chain seq x y z
N MET A 1 -2.98 -39.03 -2.96
CA MET A 1 -1.99 -38.10 -2.37
C MET A 1 -2.77 -37.11 -1.50
N GLN A 2 -2.60 -37.14 -0.18
CA GLN A 2 -3.34 -36.28 0.73
C GLN A 2 -2.46 -35.09 1.09
N PHE A 3 -2.80 -33.92 0.56
CA PHE A 3 -2.11 -32.68 0.91
C PHE A 3 -2.63 -32.21 2.28
N TYR A 4 -1.72 -31.87 3.18
CA TYR A 4 -2.06 -31.26 4.47
C TYR A 4 -1.42 -29.88 4.57
N CYS A 5 -2.10 -28.97 5.26
CA CYS A 5 -1.57 -27.66 5.61
C CYS A 5 -1.41 -27.62 7.13
N HIS A 6 -0.27 -27.14 7.61
CA HIS A 6 -0.04 -26.91 9.03
C HIS A 6 0.07 -25.41 9.25
N GLU A 7 -0.80 -24.87 10.10
CA GLU A 7 -0.75 -23.46 10.45
C GLU A 7 0.44 -23.21 11.39
N VAL A 8 1.35 -22.34 10.97
CA VAL A 8 2.59 -22.05 11.70
C VAL A 8 2.62 -20.65 12.29
N VAL A 9 1.81 -19.73 11.76
CA VAL A 9 1.75 -18.32 12.16
C VAL A 9 0.36 -17.74 11.94
N GLN A 10 -0.09 -16.92 12.88
CA GLN A 10 -1.28 -16.10 12.83
C GLN A 10 -0.92 -14.65 13.17
N ARG A 11 -1.40 -13.71 12.35
CA ARG A 11 -1.24 -12.27 12.57
C ARG A 11 -2.55 -11.68 13.08
N TRP A 12 -2.63 -11.42 14.37
CA TRP A 12 -3.83 -10.87 14.99
C TRP A 12 -3.73 -9.35 14.97
N ILE A 13 -4.76 -8.68 14.43
CA ILE A 13 -4.77 -7.22 14.31
C ILE A 13 -5.90 -6.67 15.18
N SER A 14 -5.55 -5.79 16.10
CA SER A 14 -6.51 -5.10 16.95
C SER A 14 -7.17 -3.92 16.23
N PRO A 15 -8.29 -3.38 16.74
CA PRO A 15 -8.96 -2.22 16.15
C PRO A 15 -8.07 -0.96 16.04
N ASP A 16 -7.08 -0.80 16.92
CA ASP A 16 -6.08 0.28 16.88
C ASP A 16 -4.89 -0.02 15.96
N GLY A 17 -4.93 -1.11 15.18
CA GLY A 17 -3.93 -1.46 14.17
C GLY A 17 -2.65 -2.10 14.72
N LYS A 18 -2.61 -2.44 16.02
CA LYS A 18 -1.48 -3.20 16.60
C LYS A 18 -1.56 -4.65 16.15
N VAL A 19 -0.39 -5.24 15.93
CA VAL A 19 -0.26 -6.63 15.49
C VAL A 19 0.31 -7.46 16.63
N THR A 20 -0.33 -8.58 16.91
CA THR A 20 0.16 -9.61 17.82
C THR A 20 0.41 -10.88 17.02
N ASP A 21 1.60 -11.41 17.16
CA ASP A 21 2.04 -12.60 16.43
C ASP A 21 1.82 -13.82 17.32
N MET A 22 0.97 -14.75 16.87
CA MET A 22 0.84 -16.07 17.46
C MET A 22 1.50 -17.07 16.52
N ALA A 23 2.49 -17.81 17.00
CA ALA A 23 3.29 -18.65 16.13
C ALA A 23 3.86 -19.86 16.85
N LEU A 24 4.18 -20.90 16.08
CA LEU A 24 4.99 -22.01 16.55
C LEU A 24 6.38 -21.51 16.94
N LEU A 25 7.05 -22.25 17.81
CA LEU A 25 8.44 -21.95 18.15
C LEU A 25 9.31 -22.08 16.90
N ARG A 26 10.18 -21.09 16.69
CA ARG A 26 11.22 -21.13 15.66
C ARG A 26 12.56 -21.49 16.28
N GLY A 27 13.35 -22.30 15.56
CA GLY A 27 14.71 -22.64 15.98
C GLY A 27 15.62 -21.41 15.93
N PHE A 28 16.49 -21.28 16.93
CA PHE A 28 17.33 -20.10 17.18
C PHE A 28 18.35 -19.77 16.06
N THR A 29 18.75 -20.74 15.24
CA THR A 29 19.90 -20.63 14.31
C THR A 29 19.54 -20.47 12.84
N PHE A 30 18.28 -20.26 12.46
CA PHE A 30 17.88 -20.37 11.06
C PHE A 30 17.50 -19.01 10.43
N TYR A 31 18.30 -18.62 9.42
CA TYR A 31 18.00 -17.52 8.48
C TYR A 31 16.80 -17.82 7.56
N TYR A 32 16.28 -19.05 7.58
CA TYR A 32 15.16 -19.51 6.78
C TYR A 32 13.82 -19.23 7.48
N CYS A 33 12.91 -18.55 6.80
CA CYS A 33 11.62 -18.15 7.38
C CYS A 33 10.64 -19.32 7.59
N ASP A 34 10.87 -20.45 6.94
CA ASP A 34 9.98 -21.62 6.84
C ASP A 34 10.34 -22.76 7.82
N VAL A 35 11.31 -22.54 8.72
CA VAL A 35 11.71 -23.54 9.72
C VAL A 35 10.93 -23.32 11.03
N TRP A 36 10.10 -24.31 11.37
CA TRP A 36 9.19 -24.30 12.52
C TRP A 36 9.32 -25.60 13.32
N ALA A 37 9.29 -25.50 14.65
CA ALA A 37 9.16 -26.68 15.50
C ALA A 37 7.70 -27.14 15.49
N LEU A 38 7.35 -28.06 14.58
CA LEU A 38 5.96 -28.51 14.34
C LEU A 38 5.28 -29.15 15.57
N CYS A 39 6.07 -29.61 16.54
CA CYS A 39 5.55 -30.17 17.79
C CYS A 39 5.37 -29.13 18.92
N SER A 40 5.73 -27.87 18.68
CA SER A 40 5.57 -26.80 19.66
C SER A 40 4.14 -26.28 19.70
N ALA A 41 3.78 -25.59 20.77
CA ALA A 41 2.48 -24.92 20.86
C ALA A 41 2.48 -23.59 20.09
N MET A 42 1.30 -23.23 19.55
CA MET A 42 1.01 -21.88 19.08
C MET A 42 0.91 -20.93 20.27
N GLU A 43 1.85 -20.01 20.39
CA GLU A 43 1.94 -19.08 21.52
C GLU A 43 2.09 -17.65 21.03
N ILE A 44 1.75 -16.67 21.86
CA ILE A 44 2.06 -15.27 21.59
C ILE A 44 3.58 -15.12 21.63
N ARG A 45 4.18 -14.65 20.53
CA ARG A 45 5.62 -14.45 20.40
C ARG A 45 5.93 -12.96 20.23
N PRO A 46 7.11 -12.49 20.70
CA PRO A 46 7.63 -11.19 20.30
C PRO A 46 7.72 -11.09 18.78
N HIS A 47 7.54 -9.87 18.26
CA HIS A 47 7.60 -9.64 16.83
C HIS A 47 8.97 -10.07 16.26
N ASN A 48 8.92 -10.80 15.15
CA ASN A 48 10.08 -11.20 14.36
C ASN A 48 9.78 -10.89 12.88
N SER A 49 10.68 -10.18 12.20
CA SER A 49 10.51 -9.80 10.79
C SER A 49 10.28 -10.98 9.86
N LEU A 50 10.78 -12.17 10.22
CA LEU A 50 10.59 -13.39 9.43
C LEU A 50 9.12 -13.83 9.38
N TYR A 51 8.28 -13.39 10.33
CA TYR A 51 6.82 -13.58 10.23
C TYR A 51 6.20 -12.74 9.12
N ASP A 52 6.77 -11.58 8.79
CA ASP A 52 6.35 -10.79 7.65
C ASP A 52 6.71 -11.49 6.34
N ASP A 53 7.91 -12.08 6.26
CA ASP A 53 8.37 -12.83 5.09
C ASP A 53 7.52 -14.07 4.81
N VAL A 54 7.13 -14.81 5.85
CA VAL A 54 6.23 -15.96 5.71
C VAL A 54 4.90 -15.52 5.13
N VAL A 55 4.33 -14.43 5.63
CA VAL A 55 3.05 -13.89 5.14
C VAL A 55 3.19 -13.32 3.73
N ALA A 56 4.32 -12.69 3.39
CA ALA A 56 4.56 -12.14 2.07
C ALA A 56 4.77 -13.24 1.00
N ARG A 57 5.34 -14.39 1.39
CA ARG A 57 5.63 -15.52 0.50
C ARG A 57 4.57 -16.62 0.49
N SER A 58 3.54 -16.52 1.34
CA SER A 58 2.45 -17.50 1.42
C SER A 58 1.11 -16.89 1.02
N CYS A 59 0.14 -17.76 0.73
CA CYS A 59 -1.23 -17.34 0.55
C CYS A 59 -1.92 -17.20 1.91
N ALA A 60 -2.71 -16.14 2.08
CA ALA A 60 -3.57 -16.01 3.25
C ALA A 60 -4.54 -17.20 3.33
N TYR A 61 -4.68 -17.80 4.51
CA TYR A 61 -5.67 -18.85 4.72
C TYR A 61 -7.09 -18.31 4.47
N PRO A 62 -7.94 -18.98 3.69
CA PRO A 62 -9.20 -18.41 3.21
C PRO A 62 -10.23 -18.20 4.33
N LYS A 63 -10.15 -18.95 5.43
CA LYS A 63 -11.04 -18.79 6.57
C LYS A 63 -10.42 -17.81 7.56
N MET A 64 -10.96 -16.60 7.61
CA MET A 64 -10.50 -15.55 8.51
C MET A 64 -11.64 -14.86 9.23
N ARG A 65 -11.38 -14.39 10.44
CA ARG A 65 -12.26 -13.48 11.17
C ARG A 65 -11.82 -12.06 10.90
N VAL A 66 -12.69 -11.27 10.27
CA VAL A 66 -12.40 -9.89 9.89
C VAL A 66 -13.14 -8.95 10.82
N LEU A 67 -12.44 -7.93 11.32
CA LEU A 67 -13.04 -6.87 12.14
C LEU A 67 -14.20 -6.20 11.38
N PRO A 68 -15.34 -5.90 12.05
CA PRO A 68 -16.44 -5.18 11.42
C PRO A 68 -16.02 -3.83 10.81
N GLN A 69 -15.07 -3.15 11.46
CA GLN A 69 -14.51 -1.88 10.99
C GLN A 69 -13.82 -2.01 9.62
N LEU A 70 -13.06 -3.09 9.38
CA LEU A 70 -12.41 -3.32 8.09
C LEU A 70 -13.43 -3.52 6.96
N ARG A 71 -14.52 -4.25 7.24
CA ARG A 71 -15.64 -4.41 6.29
C ARG A 71 -16.31 -3.07 5.99
N ARG A 72 -16.57 -2.27 7.04
CA ARG A 72 -17.11 -0.91 6.93
C ARG A 72 -16.20 -0.01 6.09
N ASN A 73 -14.89 -0.15 6.19
CA ASN A 73 -13.88 0.64 5.48
C ASN A 73 -13.64 0.15 4.04
N GLY A 74 -14.40 -0.84 3.57
CA GLY A 74 -14.42 -1.25 2.16
C GLY A 74 -13.78 -2.59 1.85
N PHE A 75 -13.26 -3.33 2.84
CA PHE A 75 -12.71 -4.67 2.60
C PHE A 75 -13.82 -5.68 2.25
N LYS A 76 -13.73 -6.28 1.06
CA LYS A 76 -14.70 -7.25 0.52
C LYS A 76 -14.14 -8.66 0.34
N GLY A 77 -12.95 -8.95 0.89
CA GLY A 77 -12.33 -10.28 0.84
C GLY A 77 -11.13 -10.39 -0.10
N ASP A 78 -10.90 -9.39 -0.97
CA ASP A 78 -9.71 -9.31 -1.82
C ASP A 78 -8.66 -8.39 -1.19
N PHE A 79 -7.41 -8.82 -1.27
CA PHE A 79 -6.23 -8.09 -0.80
C PHE A 79 -5.51 -7.34 -1.93
N HIS A 80 -5.90 -7.56 -3.18
CA HIS A 80 -5.37 -6.88 -4.35
C HIS A 80 -3.84 -7.00 -4.49
N GLY A 81 -3.26 -8.14 -4.11
CA GLY A 81 -1.81 -8.34 -4.14
C GLY A 81 -1.01 -7.59 -3.05
N ILE A 82 -1.70 -6.99 -2.08
CA ILE A 82 -1.07 -6.39 -0.89
C ILE A 82 -1.10 -7.42 0.25
N SER A 83 -0.08 -7.44 1.11
CA SER A 83 -0.11 -8.32 2.28
C SER A 83 -1.30 -7.96 3.20
N PRO A 84 -2.00 -8.95 3.79
CA PRO A 84 -3.15 -8.71 4.65
C PRO A 84 -2.87 -7.71 5.79
N VAL A 85 -1.71 -7.86 6.43
CA VAL A 85 -1.29 -6.99 7.53
C VAL A 85 -1.15 -5.53 7.07
N ARG A 86 -0.51 -5.31 5.92
CA ARG A 86 -0.28 -3.96 5.39
C ARG A 86 -1.59 -3.30 4.97
N LEU A 87 -2.45 -4.02 4.26
CA LEU A 87 -3.75 -3.50 3.83
C LEU A 87 -4.66 -3.18 5.03
N PHE A 88 -4.76 -4.09 6.01
CA PHE A 88 -5.60 -3.87 7.18
C PHE A 88 -5.11 -2.73 8.05
N LYS A 89 -3.79 -2.59 8.28
CA LYS A 89 -3.24 -1.42 8.96
C LYS A 89 -3.64 -0.13 8.25
N ALA A 90 -3.43 -0.07 6.93
CA ALA A 90 -3.74 1.11 6.13
C ALA A 90 -5.23 1.47 6.18
N LEU A 91 -6.12 0.47 6.07
CA LEU A 91 -7.57 0.67 6.18
C LEU A 91 -8.01 1.13 7.57
N LEU A 92 -7.31 0.75 8.63
CA LEU A 92 -7.63 1.18 10.00
C LEU A 92 -7.09 2.58 10.32
N SER A 93 -5.96 2.98 9.72
CA SER A 93 -5.26 4.22 10.07
C SER A 93 -5.52 5.40 9.13
N ASP A 94 -5.79 5.16 7.85
CA ASP A 94 -5.83 6.21 6.83
C ASP A 94 -7.20 6.29 6.12
N PRO A 95 -7.98 7.37 6.32
CA PRO A 95 -9.29 7.55 5.68
C PRO A 95 -9.20 7.72 4.15
N ARG A 96 -8.04 8.09 3.61
CA ARG A 96 -7.83 8.18 2.16
C ARG A 96 -7.87 6.80 1.53
N ILE A 97 -7.28 5.80 2.21
CA ILE A 97 -7.28 4.41 1.76
C ILE A 97 -8.69 3.83 1.79
N GLU A 98 -9.48 4.12 2.83
CA GLU A 98 -10.91 3.78 2.87
C GLU A 98 -11.66 4.38 1.66
N THR A 99 -11.41 5.66 1.36
CA THR A 99 -12.06 6.37 0.24
C THR A 99 -11.72 5.71 -1.09
N LEU A 100 -10.45 5.40 -1.33
CA LEU A 100 -9.98 4.76 -2.57
C LEU A 100 -10.50 3.33 -2.70
N MET A 101 -10.47 2.56 -1.61
CA MET A 101 -10.99 1.19 -1.58
C MET A 101 -12.49 1.14 -1.92
N LYS A 102 -13.27 2.06 -1.34
CA LYS A 102 -14.71 2.17 -1.63
C LYS A 102 -14.99 2.66 -3.04
N GLY A 103 -14.15 3.56 -3.56
CA GLY A 103 -14.23 4.05 -4.94
C GLY A 103 -13.78 3.05 -6.00
N GLY A 104 -13.14 1.93 -5.62
CA GLY A 104 -12.58 0.96 -6.56
C GLY A 104 -11.26 1.41 -7.20
N GLU A 105 -10.60 2.41 -6.63
CA GLU A 105 -9.37 3.03 -7.15
C GLU A 105 -8.14 2.23 -6.69
N ILE A 106 -8.10 0.94 -7.06
CA ILE A 106 -7.16 -0.04 -6.50
C ILE A 106 -5.69 0.31 -6.78
N GLU A 107 -5.37 0.77 -7.99
CA GLU A 107 -3.98 1.11 -8.35
C GLU A 107 -3.47 2.36 -7.62
N VAL A 108 -4.34 3.37 -7.44
CA VAL A 108 -4.03 4.56 -6.63
C VAL A 108 -3.85 4.18 -5.16
N MET A 109 -4.75 3.34 -4.63
CA MET A 109 -4.68 2.83 -3.27
C MET A 109 -3.37 2.09 -3.01
N LYS A 110 -2.99 1.16 -3.90
CA LYS A 110 -1.71 0.45 -3.83
C LYS A 110 -0.57 1.46 -3.78
N HIS A 111 -0.52 2.41 -4.71
CA HIS A 111 0.57 3.38 -4.77
C HIS A 111 0.70 4.18 -3.47
N PHE A 112 -0.40 4.61 -2.85
CA PHE A 112 -0.37 5.33 -1.58
C PHE A 112 0.03 4.45 -0.38
N ILE A 113 -0.41 3.18 -0.35
CA ILE A 113 0.02 2.23 0.67
C ILE A 113 1.53 1.95 0.57
N PHE A 114 2.08 1.93 -0.65
CA PHE A 114 3.51 1.72 -0.89
C PHE A 114 4.34 2.99 -0.66
N ASN A 115 3.79 4.16 -0.98
CA ASN A 115 4.47 5.45 -0.93
C ASN A 115 3.66 6.48 -0.13
N ALA A 116 3.70 6.40 1.20
CA ALA A 116 2.91 7.26 2.10
C ALA A 116 3.15 8.76 1.84
N ARG A 117 4.41 9.16 1.60
CA ARG A 117 4.77 10.54 1.26
C ARG A 117 4.07 11.03 -0.02
N THR A 118 3.96 10.17 -1.04
CA THR A 118 3.23 10.50 -2.27
C THR A 118 1.76 10.80 -1.97
N ALA A 119 1.15 10.07 -1.03
CA ALA A 119 -0.23 10.30 -0.64
C ALA A 119 -0.41 11.71 -0.04
N ASP A 120 0.51 12.15 0.81
CA ASP A 120 0.46 13.50 1.41
C ASP A 120 0.64 14.60 0.36
N GLU A 121 1.58 14.41 -0.57
CA GLU A 121 1.89 15.38 -1.63
C GLU A 121 0.80 15.48 -2.71
N CYS A 122 0.22 14.34 -3.11
CA CYS A 122 -0.63 14.26 -4.31
C CYS A 122 -2.13 14.24 -4.00
N TRP A 123 -2.56 14.00 -2.76
CA TRP A 123 -3.98 13.78 -2.44
C TRP A 123 -4.89 14.94 -2.86
N ALA A 124 -4.49 16.19 -2.57
CA ALA A 124 -5.28 17.36 -2.93
C ALA A 124 -5.45 17.48 -4.46
N SER A 125 -4.36 17.31 -5.21
CA SER A 125 -4.37 17.33 -6.67
C SER A 125 -5.20 16.18 -7.24
N TYR A 126 -5.14 15.01 -6.63
CA TYR A 126 -5.89 13.84 -7.07
C TYR A 126 -7.39 14.04 -6.94
N LEU A 127 -7.86 14.63 -5.83
CA LEU A 127 -9.26 14.98 -5.64
C LEU A 127 -9.75 16.01 -6.69
N ILE A 128 -8.88 16.94 -7.09
CA ILE A 128 -9.18 17.90 -8.15
C ILE A 128 -9.27 17.18 -9.50
N ALA A 129 -8.27 16.38 -9.86
CA ALA A 129 -8.26 15.59 -11.10
C ALA A 129 -9.53 14.72 -11.23
N LYS A 130 -9.92 14.02 -10.16
CA LYS A 130 -11.17 13.23 -10.12
C LYS A 130 -12.42 14.06 -10.32
N ARG A 131 -12.51 15.24 -9.70
CA ARG A 131 -13.65 16.16 -9.87
C ARG A 131 -13.78 16.65 -11.32
N HIS A 132 -12.64 16.86 -11.97
CA HIS A 132 -12.56 17.23 -13.38
C HIS A 132 -12.67 16.03 -14.34
N LYS A 133 -12.92 14.81 -13.82
CA LYS A 133 -13.01 13.56 -14.60
C LYS A 133 -11.77 13.30 -15.47
N TYR A 134 -10.60 13.75 -15.01
CA TYR A 134 -9.35 13.51 -15.69
C TYR A 134 -8.95 12.03 -15.53
N LEU A 135 -8.63 11.38 -16.65
CA LEU A 135 -8.16 10.00 -16.66
C LEU A 135 -6.65 9.98 -16.46
N ILE A 136 -6.19 9.28 -15.43
CA ILE A 136 -4.77 9.13 -15.13
C ILE A 136 -4.37 7.70 -15.48
N ASP A 137 -3.74 7.51 -16.63
CA ASP A 137 -3.34 6.19 -17.12
C ASP A 137 -2.19 5.60 -16.30
N ASN A 138 -1.16 6.41 -16.02
CA ASN A 138 -0.03 6.03 -15.19
C ASN A 138 0.05 6.93 -13.95
N PHE A 139 -0.50 6.44 -12.84
CA PHE A 139 -0.57 7.19 -11.59
C PHE A 139 0.82 7.53 -11.02
N SER A 140 1.80 6.64 -11.14
CA SER A 140 3.16 6.90 -10.66
C SER A 140 3.80 8.05 -11.42
N MET A 141 3.73 8.01 -12.75
CA MET A 141 4.27 9.06 -13.62
C MET A 141 3.57 10.41 -13.39
N TRP A 142 2.26 10.38 -13.13
CA TRP A 142 1.51 11.58 -12.79
C TRP A 142 1.94 12.17 -11.43
N CYS A 143 2.21 11.34 -10.42
CA CYS A 143 2.78 11.81 -9.16
C CYS A 143 4.17 12.44 -9.34
N ASP A 144 5.02 11.86 -10.18
CA ASP A 144 6.34 12.43 -10.49
C ASP A 144 6.21 13.77 -11.24
N TYR A 145 5.26 13.86 -12.17
CA TYR A 145 4.88 15.12 -12.82
C TYR A 145 4.47 16.19 -11.81
N LEU A 146 3.62 15.87 -10.82
CA LEU A 146 3.25 16.83 -9.77
C LEU A 146 4.46 17.31 -8.96
N ARG A 147 5.42 16.44 -8.67
CA ARG A 147 6.66 16.83 -7.99
C ARG A 147 7.50 17.78 -8.83
N MET A 148 7.60 17.53 -10.14
CA MET A 148 8.28 18.44 -11.07
C MET A 148 7.58 19.80 -11.08
N LEU A 149 6.25 19.83 -11.20
CA LEU A 149 5.48 21.07 -11.14
C LEU A 149 5.72 21.84 -9.83
N ASN A 150 5.74 21.15 -8.69
CA ASN A 150 6.02 21.78 -7.40
C ASN A 150 7.43 22.38 -7.35
N LYS A 151 8.45 21.66 -7.85
CA LYS A 151 9.82 22.18 -7.98
C LYS A 151 9.90 23.39 -8.90
N LEU A 152 9.10 23.43 -9.97
CA LEU A 152 8.99 24.56 -10.90
C LEU A 152 8.13 25.72 -10.35
N GLY A 153 7.66 25.65 -9.10
CA GLY A 153 6.82 26.67 -8.47
C GLY A 153 5.40 26.78 -9.05
N GLN A 154 4.92 25.75 -9.75
CA GLN A 154 3.59 25.72 -10.34
C GLN A 154 2.52 25.35 -9.30
N ASP A 155 1.35 25.97 -9.39
CA ASP A 155 0.23 25.67 -8.49
C ASP A 155 -0.37 24.29 -8.80
N LEU A 156 -0.25 23.38 -7.84
CA LEU A 156 -0.80 22.01 -7.91
C LEU A 156 -2.31 21.96 -7.66
N ARG A 157 -2.93 23.05 -7.22
CA ARG A 157 -4.39 23.17 -7.08
C ARG A 157 -5.07 23.71 -8.33
N ASN A 158 -4.30 24.14 -9.33
CA ASN A 158 -4.83 24.61 -10.58
C ASN A 158 -5.05 23.42 -11.55
N PRO A 159 -6.30 23.08 -11.93
CA PRO A 159 -6.59 21.97 -12.83
C PRO A 159 -5.92 22.11 -14.20
N LYS A 160 -5.66 23.35 -14.67
CA LYS A 160 -4.94 23.57 -15.94
C LYS A 160 -3.49 23.06 -15.90
N ASN A 161 -2.89 23.02 -14.72
CA ASN A 161 -1.52 22.54 -14.54
C ASN A 161 -1.50 21.02 -14.38
N ILE A 162 -2.41 20.48 -13.57
CA ILE A 162 -2.36 19.05 -13.16
C ILE A 162 -3.13 18.10 -14.10
N CYS A 163 -3.99 18.63 -14.97
CA CYS A 163 -4.79 17.87 -15.93
C CYS A 163 -4.50 18.31 -17.38
N PRO A 164 -3.28 18.11 -17.90
CA PRO A 164 -2.95 18.46 -19.28
C PRO A 164 -3.71 17.59 -20.28
N GLU A 165 -4.10 18.17 -21.42
CA GLU A 165 -4.74 17.44 -22.53
C GLU A 165 -3.80 16.37 -23.11
N ASP A 166 -2.54 16.73 -23.34
CA ASP A 166 -1.47 15.81 -23.69
C ASP A 166 -0.52 15.65 -22.49
N PHE A 167 -0.71 14.55 -21.75
CA PHE A 167 0.08 14.26 -20.56
C PHE A 167 1.56 14.04 -20.87
N MET A 168 1.88 13.33 -21.96
CA MET A 168 3.27 13.01 -22.30
C MET A 168 4.04 14.26 -22.71
N ALA A 169 3.43 15.11 -23.54
CA ALA A 169 4.05 16.38 -23.93
C ALA A 169 4.27 17.31 -22.72
N ALA A 170 3.31 17.36 -21.78
CA ALA A 170 3.42 18.16 -20.57
C ALA A 170 4.50 17.62 -19.61
N HIS A 171 4.57 16.29 -19.46
CA HIS A 171 5.59 15.62 -18.67
C HIS A 171 6.99 15.91 -19.22
N ASP A 172 7.23 15.67 -20.52
CA ASP A 172 8.53 15.90 -21.16
C ASP A 172 8.98 17.37 -21.08
N ASN A 173 8.05 18.31 -21.22
CA ASN A 173 8.34 19.73 -21.04
C ASN A 173 8.80 20.05 -19.62
N ALA A 174 8.12 19.50 -18.61
CA ALA A 174 8.50 19.66 -17.21
C ALA A 174 9.87 19.02 -16.93
N THR A 175 10.15 17.83 -17.48
CA THR A 175 11.45 17.16 -17.35
C THR A 175 12.58 18.02 -17.90
N ARG A 176 12.47 18.53 -19.14
CA ARG A 176 13.47 19.42 -19.73
C ARG A 176 13.72 20.67 -18.89
N LYS A 177 12.68 21.27 -18.32
CA LYS A 177 12.83 22.45 -17.44
C LYS A 177 13.58 22.11 -16.17
N ILE A 178 13.29 20.97 -15.54
CA ILE A 178 14.00 20.50 -14.36
C ILE A 178 15.47 20.22 -14.68
N GLU A 179 15.77 19.58 -15.81
CA GLU A 179 17.14 19.34 -16.28
C GLU A 179 17.91 20.66 -16.45
N THR A 180 17.32 21.68 -17.08
CA THR A 180 17.98 22.99 -17.24
C THR A 180 18.23 23.73 -15.92
N ILE A 181 17.49 23.42 -14.85
CA ILE A 181 17.76 23.96 -13.51
C ILE A 181 18.97 23.24 -12.92
N HIS A 182 19.00 21.91 -13.00
CA HIS A 182 20.10 21.09 -12.50
C HIS A 182 21.43 21.35 -13.24
N GLU A 183 21.41 21.70 -14.52
CA GLU A 183 22.62 22.09 -15.27
C GLU A 183 23.19 23.46 -14.85
N LYS A 184 22.38 24.30 -14.20
CA LYS A 184 22.77 25.64 -13.74
C LYS A 184 23.18 25.70 -12.27
N GLU A 185 22.93 24.63 -11.52
CA GLU A 185 23.35 24.43 -10.12
C GLU A 185 24.78 23.89 -10.04
#